data_AF-A0A965JRK2-F1
#
_entry.id   AF-A0A965JRK2-F1
#
_cell.length_a   1.000
_cell.length_b   1.000
_cell.length_c   1.000
_cell.angle_alpha   90.00
_cell.angle_beta   90.00
_cell.angle_gamma   90.00
#
_symmetry.space_group_name_H-M   'P 1'
#
loop_
_entity.id
_entity.type
_entity.pdbx_description
1 polymer ?
#
loop_
_entity_poly.entity_id
_entity_poly.type
_entity_poly.pdbx_seq_one_letter_code
_entity_poly.pdbx_strand_id
1 'polypeptide(L)'
;MFECTKNLPNRYMGKGIHPSDTPRINLSNAEDIRREMSKIYRETRNMKIPASDATKLVFILTQILKAYESEVIEKQLTRLENRTWER
;
A
#
# COMPACT_ATOMS: atom_id res chain seq x y z
N MET A 1 -20.33 -27.61 22.52
CA MET A 1 -20.41 -26.70 21.36
C MET A 1 -20.06 -25.32 21.90
N PHE A 2 -18.82 -24.86 21.72
CA PHE A 2 -18.34 -23.62 22.35
C PHE A 2 -18.63 -22.42 21.43
N GLU A 3 -19.53 -21.55 21.86
CA GLU A 3 -19.70 -20.21 21.28
C GLU A 3 -18.47 -19.36 21.62
N CYS A 4 -17.65 -19.04 20.62
CA CYS A 4 -16.51 -18.14 20.75
C CYS A 4 -16.70 -16.93 19.83
N THR A 5 -17.57 -15.99 20.23
CA THR A 5 -17.64 -14.66 19.61
C THR A 5 -18.00 -13.59 20.64
N LYS A 6 -17.24 -13.50 21.73
CA LYS A 6 -17.29 -12.32 22.60
C LYS A 6 -15.89 -11.75 22.80
N ASN A 7 -15.79 -10.46 22.44
CA ASN A 7 -14.73 -9.50 22.71
C ASN A 7 -13.52 -9.48 21.75
N LEU A 8 -13.69 -8.75 20.65
CA LEU A 8 -12.60 -7.91 20.15
C LEU A 8 -12.83 -6.50 20.74
N PRO A 9 -11.84 -5.91 21.46
CA PRO A 9 -12.00 -4.57 22.02
C PRO A 9 -12.14 -3.56 20.87
N ASN A 10 -13.35 -3.03 20.75
CA ASN A 10 -13.71 -1.93 19.87
C ASN A 10 -12.94 -0.66 20.31
N ARG A 11 -11.74 -0.48 19.75
CA ARG A 11 -10.94 0.74 19.91
C ARG A 11 -10.90 1.58 18.63
N TYR A 12 -11.91 1.47 17.79
CA TYR A 12 -12.12 2.37 16.65
C TYR A 12 -13.22 3.38 16.98
N MET A 13 -13.03 4.12 18.08
CA MET A 13 -13.77 5.36 18.33
C MET A 13 -13.08 6.50 17.58
N GLY A 14 -13.48 6.70 16.35
CA GLY A 14 -13.13 7.86 15.54
C GLY A 14 -14.04 7.86 14.33
N LYS A 15 -15.05 8.73 14.35
CA LYS A 15 -16.01 9.09 13.26
C LYS A 15 -16.18 8.01 12.18
N GLY A 16 -17.35 7.40 12.09
CA GLY A 16 -17.68 6.42 11.04
C GLY A 16 -17.34 6.95 9.64
N ILE A 17 -16.15 6.63 9.16
CA ILE A 17 -15.74 6.79 7.78
C ILE A 17 -16.26 5.53 7.11
N HIS A 18 -17.36 5.66 6.35
CA HIS A 18 -17.73 4.59 5.44
C HIS A 18 -16.56 4.40 4.45
N PRO A 19 -16.17 3.17 4.11
CA PRO A 19 -15.08 2.93 3.14
C PRO A 19 -15.33 3.53 1.76
N SER A 20 -16.54 4.07 1.50
CA SER A 20 -16.91 4.86 0.33
C SER A 20 -16.40 6.30 0.33
N ASP A 21 -16.03 6.87 1.49
CA ASP A 21 -15.73 8.30 1.65
C ASP A 21 -14.23 8.60 1.59
N THR A 22 -13.39 7.56 1.57
CA THR A 22 -11.95 7.74 1.35
C THR A 22 -11.69 7.97 -0.14
N PRO A 23 -10.98 9.07 -0.50
CA PRO A 23 -10.60 9.29 -1.89
C PRO A 23 -9.86 8.06 -2.41
N ARG A 24 -10.25 7.53 -3.57
CA ARG A 24 -9.58 6.37 -4.17
C ARG A 24 -8.09 6.66 -4.31
N ILE A 25 -7.28 5.83 -3.66
CA ILE A 25 -5.83 5.89 -3.77
C ILE A 25 -5.45 5.21 -5.09
N ASN A 26 -4.78 5.95 -5.98
CA ASN A 26 -4.27 5.37 -7.21
C ASN A 26 -2.92 4.68 -6.93
N LEU A 27 -2.86 3.37 -7.18
CA LEU A 27 -1.67 2.53 -6.97
C LEU A 27 -1.31 1.75 -8.24
N SER A 28 -1.67 2.27 -9.42
CA SER A 28 -1.54 1.55 -10.70
C SER A 28 -0.11 1.44 -11.24
N ASN A 29 0.82 2.27 -10.78
CA ASN A 29 2.22 2.24 -11.20
C ASN A 29 3.16 2.71 -10.08
N ALA A 30 4.46 2.46 -10.25
CA ALA A 30 5.49 2.86 -9.29
C ALA A 30 5.50 4.38 -9.01
N GLU A 31 5.27 5.23 -10.01
CA GLU A 31 5.24 6.68 -9.84
C GLU A 31 4.12 7.14 -8.90
N ASP A 32 2.93 6.59 -9.08
CA ASP A 32 1.75 6.91 -8.26
C ASP A 32 1.96 6.46 -6.81
N ILE A 33 2.53 5.27 -6.61
CA ILE A 33 2.89 4.78 -5.27
C ILE A 33 3.91 5.70 -4.60
N ARG A 34 4.94 6.18 -5.34
CA ARG A 34 5.92 7.15 -4.83
C ARG A 34 5.28 8.51 -4.50
N ARG A 35 4.32 8.97 -5.30
CA ARG A 35 3.57 10.21 -5.02
C ARG A 35 2.76 10.10 -3.74
N GLU A 36 2.09 8.99 -3.50
CA GLU A 36 1.34 8.75 -2.26
C GLU A 36 2.27 8.64 -1.04
N MET A 37 3.41 7.95 -1.15
CA MET A 37 4.43 7.97 -0.07
C MET A 37 4.92 9.41 0.23
N SER A 38 5.17 10.21 -0.82
CA SER A 38 5.58 11.61 -0.67
C SER A 38 4.49 12.47 -0.02
N LYS A 39 3.23 12.19 -0.32
CA LYS A 39 2.07 12.84 0.31
C LYS A 39 1.99 12.50 1.79
N ILE A 40 2.13 11.22 2.17
CA ILE A 40 2.15 10.81 3.58
C ILE A 40 3.30 11.50 4.32
N TYR A 41 4.49 11.58 3.72
CA TYR A 41 5.61 12.31 4.30
C TYR A 41 5.26 13.77 4.59
N ARG A 42 4.68 14.49 3.60
CA ARG A 42 4.26 15.89 3.77
C ARG A 42 3.22 16.06 4.87
N GLU A 43 2.22 15.20 4.91
CA GLU A 43 1.15 15.25 5.92
C GLU A 43 1.68 14.94 7.33
N THR A 44 2.65 14.03 7.43
CA THR A 44 3.35 13.72 8.70
C THR A 44 4.22 14.89 9.15
N ARG A 45 4.95 15.51 8.23
CA ARG A 45 5.82 16.67 8.52
C ARG A 45 5.02 17.88 9.01
N ASN A 46 3.80 18.04 8.49
CA ASN A 46 2.86 19.07 8.90
C ASN A 46 2.02 18.68 10.14
N MET A 47 2.38 17.59 10.83
CA MET A 47 1.71 17.09 12.04
C MET A 47 0.21 16.77 11.86
N LYS A 48 -0.25 16.52 10.63
CA LYS A 48 -1.65 16.14 10.35
C LYS A 48 -1.91 14.65 10.60
N ILE A 49 -0.89 13.81 10.46
CA ILE A 49 -0.94 12.37 10.72
C ILE A 49 0.13 12.04 11.77
N PRO A 50 -0.18 11.21 12.80
CA PRO A 50 0.82 10.74 13.74
C PRO A 50 1.93 9.94 13.05
N ALA A 51 3.19 10.18 13.43
CA ALA A 51 4.34 9.49 12.84
C ALA A 51 4.26 7.96 12.95
N SER A 52 3.64 7.45 14.02
CA SER A 52 3.41 6.01 14.22
C SER A 52 2.50 5.41 13.16
N ASP A 53 1.47 6.13 12.73
CA ASP A 53 0.51 5.66 11.74
C ASP A 53 1.04 5.88 10.33
N ALA A 54 1.71 7.01 10.08
CA ALA A 54 2.41 7.26 8.83
C ALA A 54 3.45 6.18 8.50
N THR A 55 4.21 5.72 9.50
CA THR A 55 5.22 4.67 9.31
C THR A 55 4.57 3.35 8.85
N LYS A 56 3.41 2.98 9.42
CA LYS A 56 2.67 1.78 9.00
C LYS A 56 2.17 1.91 7.56
N LEU A 57 1.65 3.08 7.19
CA LEU A 57 1.16 3.35 5.84
C LEU A 57 2.28 3.30 4.80
N VAL A 58 3.41 3.96 5.08
CA VAL A 58 4.60 3.93 4.21
C VAL A 58 5.14 2.51 4.08
N PHE A 59 5.16 1.74 5.17
CA PHE A 59 5.59 0.34 5.11
C PHE A 59 4.72 -0.47 4.14
N ILE A 60 3.40 -0.37 4.23
CA ILE A 60 2.47 -1.06 3.33
C ILE A 60 2.71 -0.64 1.88
N LEU A 61 2.80 0.67 1.60
CA LEU A 61 3.07 1.17 0.25
C LEU A 61 4.42 0.70 -0.30
N THR A 62 5.43 0.58 0.56
CA THR A 62 6.74 0.05 0.18
C THR A 62 6.65 -1.42 -0.23
N GLN A 63 5.85 -2.24 0.46
CA GLN A 63 5.66 -3.64 0.04
C GLN A 63 4.96 -3.74 -1.32
N ILE A 64 3.97 -2.88 -1.57
CA ILE A 64 3.28 -2.83 -2.86
C ILE A 64 4.24 -2.39 -3.98
N LEU A 65 5.09 -1.37 -3.72
CA LEU A 65 6.10 -0.94 -4.68
C LEU A 65 7.06 -2.07 -5.04
N LYS A 66 7.56 -2.80 -4.04
CA LYS A 66 8.46 -3.94 -4.26
C LYS A 66 7.81 -5.03 -5.11
N ALA A 67 6.56 -5.37 -4.85
CA ALA A 67 5.83 -6.36 -5.64
C ALA A 67 5.69 -5.92 -7.11
N TYR A 68 5.40 -4.64 -7.35
CA TYR A 68 5.33 -4.08 -8.69
C TYR A 68 6.69 -4.10 -9.40
N GLU A 69 7.76 -3.70 -8.73
CA GLU A 69 9.11 -3.74 -9.27
C GLU A 69 9.53 -5.17 -9.64
N SER A 70 9.24 -6.16 -8.79
CA SER A 70 9.44 -7.58 -9.09
C SER A 70 8.70 -8.02 -10.34
N GLU A 71 7.41 -7.70 -10.45
CA GLU A 71 6.59 -8.06 -11.62
C GLU A 71 7.15 -7.45 -12.91
N VAL A 72 7.58 -6.19 -12.88
CA VAL A 72 8.17 -5.52 -14.04
C VAL A 72 9.49 -6.19 -14.45
N ILE A 73 10.35 -6.52 -13.48
CA ILE A 73 11.62 -7.20 -13.75
C ILE A 73 11.37 -8.57 -14.38
N GLU A 74 10.48 -9.38 -13.80
CA GLU A 74 10.11 -10.70 -14.32
C GLU A 74 9.59 -10.61 -15.76
N LYS A 75 8.69 -9.65 -16.05
CA LYS A 75 8.17 -9.42 -17.41
C LYS A 75 9.28 -9.09 -18.41
N GLN A 76 10.23 -8.24 -18.04
CA GLN A 76 11.35 -7.91 -18.93
C GLN A 76 12.30 -9.09 -19.10
N LEU A 77 12.55 -9.87 -18.04
CA LEU A 77 13.38 -11.07 -18.10
C LEU A 77 12.79 -12.10 -19.06
N THR A 78 11.51 -12.46 -18.91
CA THR A 78 10.82 -13.38 -19.82
C THR A 78 10.88 -12.91 -21.28
N ARG A 79 10.73 -11.60 -21.51
CA ARG A 79 10.84 -11.02 -22.85
C ARG A 79 12.24 -11.19 -23.46
N LEU A 80 13.29 -11.04 -22.65
CA LEU A 80 14.68 -11.23 -23.09
C LEU A 80 15.01 -12.70 -23.32
N GLU A 81 14.55 -13.58 -22.43
CA GLU A 81 14.70 -15.03 -22.57
C GLU A 81 14.07 -15.50 -23.89
N ASN A 82 12.81 -15.16 -24.15
CA ASN A 82 12.11 -15.55 -25.38
C ASN A 82 12.87 -15.12 -26.65
N ARG A 83 13.42 -13.90 -26.68
CA ARG A 83 14.24 -13.41 -27.80
C ARG A 83 15.53 -14.18 -28.00
N THR A 84 16.11 -14.70 -26.92
CA THR A 84 17.41 -15.38 -26.95
C THR A 84 17.24 -16.84 -27.37
N TRP A 85 16.13 -17.48 -26.98
CA TRP A 85 15.83 -18.89 -27.29
C TRP A 85 15.19 -19.13 -28.67
N GLU A 86 14.76 -18.08 -29.37
CA GLU A 86 14.28 -18.14 -30.77
C GLU A 86 15.40 -18.14 -31.83
N ARG A 87 16.67 -18.15 -31.41
CA ARG A 87 17.86 -18.14 -32.27
C ARG A 87 18.59 -19.49 -32.22
#